data_AF-A0A2U1VMS5-F1
#
_entry.id   AF-A0A2U1VMS5-F1
#
_cell.length_a   1.000
_cell.length_b   1.000
_cell.length_c   1.000
_cell.angle_alpha   90.00
_cell.angle_beta   90.00
_cell.angle_gamma   90.00
#
_symmetry.space_group_name_H-M   'P 1'
#
loop_
_entity.id
_entity.type
_entity.pdbx_description
1 polymer ?
#
loop_
_entity_poly.entity_id
_entity_poly.type
_entity_poly.pdbx_seq_one_letter_code
_entity_poly.pdbx_strand_id
1 'polypeptide(L)'
;MFKTKLAIAAVFAAALFPAVAFADDFEALCTGVDKSAETAKSCKCASEKITGADRVTVLDAMKALNAAMASGKAEDAAAATSKHAKGAELLMTAQATCM
;
A
#
# COMPACT_ATOMS: atom_id res chain seq x y z
N MET A 1 8.15 37.27 -31.63
CA MET A 1 8.44 36.61 -30.34
C MET A 1 7.35 35.59 -30.07
N PHE A 2 7.71 34.30 -30.08
CA PHE A 2 6.80 33.17 -29.93
C PHE A 2 6.53 32.85 -28.45
N LYS A 3 5.28 32.45 -28.16
CA LYS A 3 4.84 31.48 -27.13
C LYS A 3 5.18 31.83 -25.67
N THR A 4 4.22 31.91 -24.75
CA THR A 4 3.62 30.68 -24.19
C THR A 4 2.36 31.04 -23.39
N LYS A 5 1.20 30.57 -23.86
CA LYS A 5 0.07 30.20 -23.00
C LYS A 5 0.39 28.79 -22.51
N LEU A 6 0.74 28.58 -21.24
CA LEU A 6 0.79 27.21 -20.72
C LEU A 6 0.61 27.19 -19.20
N ALA A 7 -0.32 26.34 -18.79
CA ALA A 7 -0.31 25.59 -17.54
C ALA A 7 -0.70 26.31 -16.24
N ILE A 8 -1.92 26.87 -16.19
CA ILE A 8 -2.75 26.74 -14.98
C ILE A 8 -3.52 25.41 -15.12
N ALA A 9 -2.79 24.30 -15.06
CA ALA A 9 -3.33 22.94 -15.07
C ALA A 9 -2.66 22.05 -13.99
N ALA A 10 -1.90 22.65 -13.08
CA ALA A 10 -1.13 21.92 -12.08
C ALA A 10 -1.93 21.58 -10.80
N VAL A 11 -3.14 22.12 -10.61
CA VAL A 11 -3.94 21.86 -9.39
C VAL A 11 -4.89 20.66 -9.55
N PHE A 12 -5.16 20.22 -10.78
CA PHE A 12 -6.01 19.06 -11.06
C PHE A 12 -5.25 17.74 -11.29
N ALA A 13 -3.90 17.77 -11.26
CA ALA A 13 -3.10 16.55 -11.30
C ALA A 13 -3.04 15.80 -9.95
N ALA A 14 -3.60 16.37 -8.88
CA ALA A 14 -3.69 15.70 -7.57
C ALA A 14 -4.98 14.86 -7.39
N ALA A 15 -5.91 14.89 -8.35
CA ALA A 15 -7.19 14.15 -8.27
C ALA A 15 -7.30 12.99 -9.26
N LEU A 16 -6.26 12.73 -10.06
CA LEU A 16 -6.18 11.61 -10.99
C LEU A 16 -5.08 10.64 -10.58
N PHE A 17 -4.96 10.37 -9.28
CA PHE A 17 -4.32 9.15 -8.85
C PHE A 17 -5.18 7.99 -9.35
N PRO A 18 -4.63 6.99 -10.05
CA PRO A 18 -5.41 5.88 -10.56
C PRO A 18 -5.89 5.03 -9.39
N ALA A 19 -7.00 5.42 -8.76
CA ALA A 19 -7.61 4.68 -7.65
C ALA A 19 -7.87 3.20 -7.98
N VAL A 20 -7.91 2.87 -9.28
CA VAL A 20 -8.11 1.53 -9.85
C VAL A 20 -6.81 0.73 -10.06
N ALA A 21 -5.63 1.35 -10.14
CA ALA A 21 -4.36 0.60 -10.33
C ALA A 21 -3.70 0.16 -9.01
N PHE A 22 -4.07 0.79 -7.88
CA PHE A 22 -3.47 0.49 -6.58
C PHE A 22 -4.12 -0.67 -5.82
N ALA A 23 -5.27 -1.18 -6.30
CA ALA A 23 -5.91 -2.36 -5.72
C ALA A 23 -5.12 -3.63 -6.07
N ASP A 24 -4.58 -3.72 -7.29
CA ASP A 24 -3.75 -4.83 -7.76
C ASP A 24 -2.45 -4.93 -6.95
N ASP A 25 -1.74 -3.81 -6.75
CA ASP A 25 -0.54 -3.75 -5.91
C ASP A 25 -0.82 -4.16 -4.45
N PHE A 26 -1.91 -3.66 -3.86
CA PHE A 26 -2.25 -3.97 -2.47
C PHE A 26 -2.63 -5.43 -2.29
N GLU A 27 -3.56 -5.95 -3.10
CA GLU A 27 -4.04 -7.32 -3.00
C GLU A 27 -2.92 -8.32 -3.28
N ALA A 28 -2.07 -8.05 -4.28
CA ALA A 28 -0.90 -8.88 -4.59
C ALA A 28 0.14 -8.89 -3.45
N LEU A 29 0.38 -7.75 -2.81
CA LEU A 29 1.28 -7.67 -1.65
C LEU A 29 0.68 -8.34 -0.41
N CYS A 30 -0.63 -8.28 -0.25
CA CYS A 30 -1.35 -8.76 0.92
C CYS A 30 -1.54 -10.28 0.89
N THR A 31 -1.78 -10.82 -0.31
CA THR A 31 -1.90 -12.27 -0.55
C THR A 31 -0.57 -12.93 -0.93
N GLY A 32 0.53 -12.16 -0.90
CA GLY A 32 1.86 -12.65 -1.29
C GLY A 32 2.38 -13.80 -0.44
N VAL A 33 1.97 -13.86 0.84
CA VAL A 33 2.37 -14.89 1.80
C VAL A 33 1.30 -15.97 1.96
N ASP A 34 0.01 -15.58 1.89
CA ASP A 34 -1.12 -16.49 2.01
C ASP A 34 -2.21 -16.13 0.97
N LYS A 35 -2.54 -17.11 0.12
CA LYS A 35 -3.52 -16.94 -0.97
C LYS A 35 -4.89 -17.54 -0.63
N SER A 36 -5.18 -17.74 0.65
CA SER A 36 -6.46 -18.30 1.07
C SER A 36 -7.59 -17.35 0.71
N ALA A 37 -8.77 -17.90 0.42
CA ALA A 37 -9.94 -17.11 0.03
C ALA A 37 -10.38 -16.12 1.13
N GLU A 38 -10.14 -16.46 2.40
CA GLU A 38 -10.37 -15.57 3.55
C GLU A 38 -9.39 -14.39 3.57
N THR A 39 -8.10 -14.66 3.34
CA THR A 39 -7.07 -13.62 3.22
C THR A 39 -7.33 -12.69 2.04
N ALA A 40 -7.70 -13.22 0.88
CA ALA A 40 -8.06 -12.40 -0.27
C ALA A 40 -9.26 -11.47 0.04
N LYS A 41 -10.30 -11.98 0.74
CA LYS A 41 -11.44 -11.17 1.17
C LYS A 41 -11.06 -10.09 2.18
N SER A 42 -10.27 -10.44 3.21
CA SER A 42 -9.85 -9.48 4.24
C SER A 42 -8.94 -8.40 3.66
N CYS A 43 -8.02 -8.78 2.77
CA CYS A 43 -7.16 -7.87 2.02
C CYS A 43 -7.97 -6.93 1.11
N LYS A 44 -8.97 -7.45 0.39
CA LYS A 44 -9.85 -6.62 -0.44
C LYS A 44 -10.61 -5.60 0.41
N CYS A 45 -11.25 -6.05 1.49
CA CYS A 45 -11.97 -5.16 2.40
C CYS A 45 -11.03 -4.11 3.07
N ALA A 46 -9.83 -4.52 3.47
CA ALA A 46 -8.83 -3.60 4.01
C ALA A 46 -8.39 -2.56 2.97
N SER A 47 -8.23 -2.96 1.71
CA SER A 47 -7.85 -2.06 0.61
C SER A 47 -8.89 -0.95 0.34
N GLU A 48 -10.17 -1.23 0.63
CA GLU A 48 -11.26 -0.26 0.50
C GLU A 48 -11.34 0.69 1.69
N LYS A 49 -10.93 0.24 2.89
CA LYS A 49 -10.90 1.07 4.11
C LYS A 49 -9.65 1.94 4.22
N ILE A 50 -8.52 1.48 3.71
CA ILE A 50 -7.25 2.21 3.77
C ILE A 50 -7.18 3.15 2.57
N THR A 51 -7.28 4.45 2.83
CA THR A 51 -7.30 5.49 1.79
C THR A 51 -6.27 6.59 2.07
N GLY A 52 -6.04 7.47 1.10
CA GLY A 52 -5.17 8.65 1.26
C GLY A 52 -3.74 8.31 1.72
N ALA A 53 -3.24 9.07 2.69
CA ALA A 53 -1.87 8.93 3.21
C ALA A 53 -1.62 7.60 3.94
N ASP A 54 -2.66 7.03 4.57
CA ASP A 54 -2.55 5.73 5.24
C ASP A 54 -2.31 4.61 4.22
N ARG A 55 -2.89 4.73 3.02
CA ARG A 55 -2.67 3.76 1.93
C ARG A 55 -1.23 3.73 1.44
N VAL A 56 -0.61 4.91 1.30
CA VAL A 56 0.80 5.01 0.93
C VAL A 56 1.68 4.40 2.01
N THR A 57 1.39 4.67 3.28
CA THR A 57 2.13 4.15 4.44
C THR A 57 2.04 2.62 4.52
N VAL A 58 0.85 2.05 4.26
CA VAL A 58 0.63 0.60 4.29
C VAL A 58 1.32 -0.09 3.12
N LEU A 59 1.19 0.43 1.90
CA LEU A 59 1.84 -0.15 0.72
C LEU A 59 3.37 -0.14 0.84
N ASP A 60 3.94 0.96 1.35
CA ASP A 60 5.37 1.07 1.61
C ASP A 60 5.83 0.06 2.66
N ALA A 61 5.06 -0.11 3.75
CA ALA A 61 5.31 -1.13 4.75
C ALA A 61 5.30 -2.56 4.17
N MET A 62 4.27 -2.88 3.38
CA MET A 62 4.13 -4.21 2.77
C MET A 62 5.27 -4.51 1.78
N LYS A 63 5.68 -3.52 0.98
CA LYS A 63 6.82 -3.66 0.05
C LYS A 63 8.12 -3.88 0.82
N ALA A 64 8.37 -3.09 1.87
CA ALA A 64 9.58 -3.21 2.68
C ALA A 64 9.62 -4.56 3.44
N LEU A 65 8.51 -5.00 4.01
CA LEU A 65 8.40 -6.27 4.71
C LEU A 65 8.55 -7.46 3.75
N ASN A 66 7.91 -7.44 2.58
CA ASN A 66 8.07 -8.50 1.59
C ASN A 66 9.50 -8.55 1.04
N ALA A 67 10.12 -7.39 0.77
CA ALA A 67 11.52 -7.33 0.35
C ALA A 67 12.47 -7.86 1.45
N ALA A 68 12.22 -7.51 2.70
CA ALA A 68 12.98 -8.00 3.84
C ALA A 68 12.80 -9.51 4.06
N MET A 69 11.58 -10.05 3.92
CA MET A 69 11.35 -11.49 3.97
C MET A 69 12.03 -12.21 2.79
N ALA A 70 12.00 -11.63 1.59
CA ALA A 70 12.68 -12.16 0.42
C ALA A 70 14.21 -12.16 0.56
N SER A 71 14.77 -11.25 1.37
CA SER A 71 16.22 -11.23 1.67
C SER A 71 16.68 -12.45 2.49
N GLY A 72 15.75 -13.14 3.16
CA GLY A 72 16.04 -14.29 4.02
C GLY A 72 16.79 -13.95 5.31
N LYS A 73 17.02 -12.67 5.61
CA LYS A 73 17.72 -12.22 6.82
C LYS A 73 16.72 -11.71 7.86
N ALA A 74 16.71 -12.34 9.03
CA ALA A 74 15.84 -11.96 10.14
C ALA A 74 16.08 -10.50 10.60
N GLU A 75 17.31 -10.02 10.48
CA GLU A 75 17.72 -8.65 10.84
C GLU A 75 17.03 -7.60 9.97
N ASP A 76 16.93 -7.88 8.67
CA ASP A 76 16.26 -6.99 7.70
C ASP A 76 14.74 -7.00 7.92
N ALA A 77 14.16 -8.14 8.27
CA ALA A 77 12.74 -8.26 8.62
C ALA A 77 12.41 -7.48 9.90
N ALA A 78 13.26 -7.55 10.92
CA ALA A 78 13.11 -6.79 12.16
C ALA A 78 13.27 -5.27 11.92
N ALA A 79 14.26 -4.87 11.11
CA ALA A 79 14.48 -3.47 10.76
C ALA A 79 13.30 -2.89 9.94
N ALA A 80 12.80 -3.64 8.95
CA ALA A 80 11.62 -3.25 8.17
C ALA A 80 10.36 -3.18 9.05
N THR A 81 10.15 -4.16 9.93
CA THR A 81 9.01 -4.15 10.88
C THR A 81 9.07 -2.95 11.80
N SER A 82 10.24 -2.62 12.36
CA SER A 82 10.39 -1.47 13.25
C SER A 82 10.19 -0.14 12.51
N LYS A 83 10.77 0.00 11.32
CA LYS A 83 10.70 1.23 10.52
C LYS A 83 9.32 1.48 9.92
N HIS A 84 8.58 0.42 9.61
CA HIS A 84 7.26 0.49 8.99
C HIS A 84 6.13 0.00 9.91
N ALA A 85 6.36 0.00 11.23
CA ALA A 85 5.42 -0.49 12.25
C ALA A 85 4.03 0.13 12.12
N LYS A 86 3.95 1.44 11.85
CA LYS A 86 2.68 2.15 11.68
C LYS A 86 1.88 1.64 10.47
N GLY A 87 2.54 1.36 9.35
CA GLY A 87 1.89 0.80 8.16
C GLY A 87 1.44 -0.65 8.38
N ALA A 88 2.24 -1.44 9.11
CA ALA A 88 1.84 -2.79 9.50
C ALA A 88 0.64 -2.79 10.46
N GLU A 89 0.62 -1.89 11.45
CA GLU A 89 -0.49 -1.75 12.41
C GLU A 89 -1.79 -1.31 11.72
N LEU A 90 -1.71 -0.36 10.78
CA LEU A 90 -2.85 0.06 9.98
C LEU A 90 -3.41 -1.08 9.13
N LEU A 91 -2.54 -1.87 8.50
CA LEU A 91 -2.94 -3.06 7.74
C LEU A 91 -3.63 -4.09 8.63
N MET A 92 -3.02 -4.44 9.77
CA MET A 92 -3.58 -5.43 10.71
C MET A 92 -4.92 -4.96 11.26
N THR A 93 -5.04 -3.68 11.62
CA THR A 93 -6.30 -3.09 12.12
C THR A 93 -7.37 -3.15 11.04
N ALA A 94 -7.05 -2.77 9.81
CA ALA A 94 -7.98 -2.82 8.70
C ALA A 94 -8.43 -4.28 8.40
N GLN A 95 -7.50 -5.23 8.35
CA GLN A 95 -7.81 -6.64 8.17
C GLN A 95 -8.64 -7.22 9.33
N ALA A 96 -8.34 -6.86 10.58
CA ALA A 96 -9.10 -7.29 11.75
C ALA A 96 -10.54 -6.76 11.75
N THR A 97 -10.80 -5.58 11.19
CA THR A 97 -12.18 -5.07 10.99
C THR A 97 -12.90 -5.71 9.80
N CYS A 98 -12.23 -6.58 9.06
CA CYS A 98 -12.69 -7.23 7.84
C CYS A 98 -12.77 -8.76 7.95
N MET A 99 -12.40 -9.33 9.11
CA MET A 99 -12.67 -10.72 9.50
C MET A 99 -13.99 -10.80 10.26
#